data_AF-A0A2E0P942-F1
#
_entry.id   AF-A0A2E0P942-F1
#
_cell.length_a   1.000
_cell.length_b   1.000
_cell.length_c   1.000
_cell.angle_alpha   90.00
_cell.angle_beta   90.00
_cell.angle_gamma   90.00
#
_symmetry.space_group_name_H-M   'P 1'
#
loop_
_entity.id
_entity.type
_entity.pdbx_description
1 polymer ?
#
loop_
_entity_poly.entity_id
_entity_poly.type
_entity_poly.pdbx_seq_one_letter_code
_entity_poly.pdbx_strand_id
1 'polypeptide(L)'
;MWCGAAKVASPLHDRKTLVSSSFEQALPSPCVSVCQIDPVTGNCLGCHRTRSEIAAWRDMSADAQRDLLDDLRQRRQDATGVRRRPIRRRA
;
A
#
# COMPACT_ATOMS: atom_id res chain seq x y z
N MET A 1 -38.20 -45.37 18.25
CA MET A 1 -38.93 -44.60 17.22
C MET A 1 -38.19 -43.29 17.00
N TRP A 2 -37.57 -43.16 15.82
CA TRP A 2 -36.70 -42.06 15.40
C TRP A 2 -37.59 -41.00 14.75
N CYS A 3 -37.56 -39.75 15.24
CA CYS A 3 -38.17 -38.61 14.56
C CYS A 3 -37.08 -37.59 14.23
N GLY A 4 -37.02 -37.20 12.96
CA GLY A 4 -35.88 -36.60 12.29
C GLY A 4 -35.55 -35.18 12.72
N ALA A 5 -34.25 -34.96 12.96
CA ALA A 5 -33.69 -33.62 13.03
C ALA A 5 -33.34 -33.19 11.59
N ALA A 6 -34.20 -32.37 11.00
CA ALA A 6 -33.89 -31.66 9.76
C ALA A 6 -32.70 -30.73 10.01
N LYS A 7 -31.51 -31.16 9.59
CA LYS A 7 -30.32 -30.33 9.51
C LYS A 7 -30.53 -29.32 8.39
N VAL A 8 -31.09 -28.16 8.71
CA VAL A 8 -30.96 -26.96 7.87
C VAL A 8 -29.46 -26.66 7.80
N ALA A 9 -28.83 -27.09 6.72
CA ALA A 9 -27.48 -26.70 6.37
C ALA A 9 -27.54 -25.24 5.90
N SER A 10 -27.47 -24.30 6.84
CA SER A 10 -27.09 -22.93 6.49
C SER A 10 -25.63 -22.97 6.03
N PRO A 11 -25.31 -22.53 4.79
CA PRO A 11 -23.93 -22.34 4.39
C PRO A 11 -23.44 -21.06 5.09
N LEU A 12 -23.02 -21.21 6.34
CA LEU A 12 -22.30 -20.18 7.06
C LEU A 12 -20.93 -20.01 6.41
N HIS A 13 -20.84 -19.01 5.52
CA HIS A 13 -19.66 -18.16 5.29
C HIS A 13 -18.29 -18.86 5.42
N ASP A 14 -17.84 -19.49 4.34
CA ASP A 14 -16.43 -19.84 4.18
C ASP A 14 -15.62 -18.57 3.85
N ARG A 15 -15.37 -17.77 4.89
CA ARG A 15 -14.62 -16.50 4.84
C ARG A 15 -13.16 -16.69 4.36
N LYS A 16 -12.70 -17.93 4.22
CA LYS A 16 -11.36 -18.26 3.72
C LYS A 16 -11.22 -18.21 2.20
N THR A 17 -12.30 -18.42 1.45
CA THR A 17 -12.24 -18.53 -0.02
C THR A 17 -12.46 -17.20 -0.75
N LEU A 18 -13.07 -16.20 -0.09
CA LEU A 18 -13.42 -14.90 -0.69
C LEU A 18 -12.42 -13.76 -0.42
N VAL A 19 -11.39 -13.97 0.42
CA VAL A 19 -10.34 -12.95 0.68
C VAL A 19 -9.23 -12.97 -0.39
N SER A 20 -9.29 -13.89 -1.35
CA SER A 20 -8.24 -14.14 -2.35
C SER A 20 -8.33 -13.30 -3.64
N SER A 21 -9.17 -12.27 -3.70
CA SER A 21 -9.29 -11.44 -4.93
C SER A 21 -9.29 -9.92 -4.70
N SER A 22 -9.49 -9.42 -3.48
CA SER A 22 -9.47 -7.96 -3.21
C SER A 22 -8.10 -7.42 -2.77
N PHE A 23 -7.10 -8.28 -2.62
CA PHE A 23 -5.74 -7.92 -2.19
C PHE A 23 -4.73 -7.87 -3.34
N GLU A 24 -5.13 -8.20 -4.56
CA GLU A 24 -4.17 -8.82 -5.48
C GLU A 24 -3.25 -7.86 -6.25
N GLN A 25 -3.31 -6.54 -6.08
CA GLN A 25 -2.38 -5.66 -6.83
C GLN A 25 -2.20 -4.23 -6.31
N ALA A 26 -2.78 -3.83 -5.18
CA ALA A 26 -2.62 -2.48 -4.67
C ALA A 26 -1.27 -2.34 -3.94
N LEU A 27 -0.34 -1.59 -4.52
CA LEU A 27 0.94 -1.31 -3.84
C LEU A 27 0.71 -0.45 -2.60
N PRO A 28 1.45 -0.71 -1.51
CA PRO A 28 1.30 0.05 -0.29
C PRO A 28 1.68 1.51 -0.52
N SER A 29 0.82 2.42 -0.05
CA SER A 29 1.12 3.85 -0.18
C SER A 29 2.35 4.22 0.66
N PRO A 30 3.24 5.11 0.17
CA PRO A 30 4.40 5.58 0.93
C PRO A 30 4.05 6.66 1.98
N CYS A 31 2.78 6.77 2.36
CA CYS A 31 2.32 7.80 3.30
C CYS A 31 2.80 7.49 4.72
N VAL A 32 3.31 8.50 5.42
CA VAL A 32 3.72 8.43 6.84
C VAL A 32 2.80 9.25 7.74
N SER A 33 1.57 9.52 7.28
CA SER A 33 0.57 10.34 7.97
C SER A 33 1.01 11.78 8.28
N VAL A 34 2.00 12.29 7.55
CA VAL A 34 2.40 13.70 7.54
C VAL A 34 1.93 14.31 6.23
N CYS A 35 1.07 15.33 6.30
CA CYS A 35 0.54 16.04 5.14
C CYS A 35 0.90 17.53 5.21
N GLN A 36 2.18 17.82 5.00
CA GLN A 36 2.69 19.20 4.92
C GLN A 36 3.56 19.34 3.69
N ILE A 37 3.23 20.31 2.84
CA ILE A 37 3.96 20.60 1.61
C ILE A 37 5.03 21.64 1.92
N ASP A 38 6.25 21.37 1.49
CA ASP A 38 7.33 22.35 1.47
C ASP A 38 7.04 23.43 0.41
N PRO A 39 6.94 24.71 0.78
CA PRO A 39 6.67 25.79 -0.17
C PRO A 39 7.79 26.01 -1.19
N VAL A 40 9.02 25.56 -0.92
CA VAL A 40 10.17 25.74 -1.82
C VAL A 40 10.23 24.64 -2.86
N THR A 41 10.16 23.38 -2.42
CA THR A 41 10.29 22.21 -3.33
C THR A 41 8.96 21.74 -3.89
N GLY A 42 7.82 22.11 -3.30
CA GLY A 42 6.49 21.63 -3.69
C GLY A 42 6.21 20.17 -3.30
N ASN A 43 7.10 19.56 -2.51
CA ASN A 43 7.02 18.16 -2.10
C ASN A 43 6.46 18.03 -0.67
N CYS A 44 5.79 16.91 -0.39
CA CYS A 44 5.38 16.57 0.96
C CYS A 44 6.59 16.24 1.83
N LEU A 45 6.72 16.88 2.99
CA LEU A 45 7.85 16.68 3.93
C LEU A 45 7.96 15.23 4.45
N GLY A 46 6.87 14.48 4.48
CA GLY A 46 6.86 13.09 4.97
C GLY A 46 7.13 12.06 3.88
N CYS A 47 6.34 12.10 2.80
CA CYS A 47 6.37 11.06 1.75
C CYS A 47 7.06 11.51 0.45
N HIS A 48 7.51 12.77 0.37
CA HIS A 48 8.21 13.38 -0.76
C HIS A 48 7.43 13.40 -2.09
N ARG A 49 6.13 13.09 -2.07
CA ARG A 49 5.23 13.24 -3.23
C ARG A 49 4.79 14.69 -3.40
N THR A 50 4.59 15.08 -4.64
CA THR A 50 3.88 16.32 -4.98
C THR A 50 2.37 16.17 -4.76
N ARG A 51 1.65 17.29 -4.74
CA ARG A 51 0.19 17.28 -4.56
C ARG A 51 -0.54 16.55 -5.70
N SER A 52 -0.04 16.66 -6.93
CA SER A 52 -0.59 15.98 -8.10
C SER A 52 -0.37 14.46 -8.03
N GLU A 53 0.82 14.01 -7.61
CA GLU A 53 1.12 12.59 -7.40
C GLU A 53 0.28 11.98 -6.27
N ILE A 54 -0.03 12.74 -5.22
CA ILE A 54 -0.93 12.29 -4.14
C ILE A 54 -2.35 12.07 -4.67
N ALA A 55 -2.86 13.00 -5.49
CA ALA A 55 -4.19 12.90 -6.08
C ALA A 55 -4.30 11.74 -7.07
N ALA A 56 -3.31 11.57 -7.95
CA ALA A 56 -3.32 10.56 -8.99
C ALA A 56 -2.99 9.13 -8.51
N TRP A 57 -2.47 8.97 -7.28
CA TRP A 57 -1.95 7.68 -6.80
C TRP A 57 -2.91 6.49 -6.99
N ARG A 58 -4.19 6.66 -6.64
CA ARG A 58 -5.18 5.56 -6.72
C ARG A 58 -5.52 5.17 -8.16
N ASP A 59 -5.35 6.11 -9.09
CA ASP A 59 -5.69 5.94 -10.51
C ASP A 59 -4.48 5.50 -11.34
N MET A 60 -3.27 5.56 -10.77
CA MET A 60 -2.04 5.07 -11.40
C MET A 60 -2.05 3.54 -11.57
N SER A 61 -1.47 3.07 -12.67
CA SER A 61 -1.20 1.64 -12.87
C SER A 61 -0.20 1.12 -11.83
N ALA A 62 -0.19 -0.19 -11.60
CA ALA A 62 0.75 -0.80 -10.66
C ALA A 62 2.21 -0.52 -11.05
N ASP A 63 2.56 -0.52 -12.33
CA ASP A 63 3.92 -0.21 -12.79
C ASP A 63 4.27 1.26 -12.53
N ALA A 64 3.38 2.20 -12.86
CA ALA A 64 3.59 3.62 -12.56
C ALA A 64 3.72 3.89 -11.05
N GLN A 65 2.97 3.16 -10.21
CA GLN A 65 3.11 3.22 -8.76
C GLN A 65 4.49 2.68 -8.30
N ARG A 66 5.03 1.63 -8.92
CA ARG A 66 6.38 1.12 -8.60
C ARG A 66 7.45 2.13 -8.97
N ASP A 67 7.38 2.66 -10.18
CA ASP A 67 8.33 3.64 -10.68
C ASP A 67 8.33 4.90 -9.79
N LEU A 68 7.13 5.40 -9.45
CA LEU A 68 7.00 6.52 -8.53
C LEU A 68 7.57 6.18 -7.15
N LEU A 69 7.36 4.96 -6.63
CA LEU A 69 7.95 4.54 -5.37
C LEU A 69 9.49 4.51 -5.40
N ASP A 70 10.10 4.18 -6.54
CA ASP A 70 11.55 4.24 -6.76
C ASP A 70 12.05 5.69 -6.81
N ASP A 71 11.36 6.55 -7.55
CA ASP A 71 11.67 7.98 -7.62
C ASP A 71 11.62 8.62 -6.23
N LEU A 72 10.57 8.33 -5.45
CA LEU A 72 10.42 8.85 -4.09
C LEU A 72 11.52 8.36 -3.15
N ARG A 73 12.03 7.13 -3.36
CA ARG A 73 13.20 6.63 -2.63
C ARG A 73 14.42 7.48 -2.92
N GLN A 74 14.64 7.85 -4.18
CA GLN A 74 15.77 8.69 -4.58
C GLN A 74 15.61 10.13 -4.05
N ARG A 75 14.46 10.76 -4.27
CA ARG A 75 14.15 12.12 -3.78
C ARG A 75 14.34 12.25 -2.27
N ARG A 76 13.91 11.24 -1.50
CA ARG A 76 14.12 11.22 -0.05
C ARG A 76 15.60 11.16 0.33
N GLN A 77 16.40 10.37 -0.38
CA GLN A 77 17.84 10.29 -0.13
C GLN A 77 18.53 11.60 -0.44
N ASP A 78 18.15 12.26 -1.54
CA ASP A 78 18.75 13.53 -1.94
C ASP A 78 18.35 14.66 -0.97
N ALA A 79 17.11 14.67 -0.48
CA ALA A 79 16.62 15.66 0.46
C ALA A 79 17.16 15.49 1.89
N THR A 80 17.38 14.25 2.36
CA THR A 80 17.72 13.98 3.77
C THR A 80 19.13 13.44 3.99
N GLY A 81 19.80 12.98 2.93
CA GLY A 81 21.05 12.19 3.03
C GLY A 81 20.86 10.79 3.63
N VAL A 82 19.67 10.44 4.11
CA VAL A 82 19.40 9.17 4.79
C VAL A 82 19.14 8.06 3.78
N ARG A 83 20.12 7.17 3.63
CA ARG A 83 19.99 5.92 2.85
C ARG A 83 19.20 4.88 3.65
N ARG A 84 18.39 4.05 2.96
CA ARG A 84 17.83 2.85 3.59
C ARG A 84 18.97 1.90 3.97
N ARG A 85 19.00 1.47 5.23
CA ARG A 85 19.93 0.44 5.67
C ARG A 85 19.60 -0.88 4.95
N PRO A 86 20.56 -1.51 4.23
CA PRO A 86 20.32 -2.78 3.59
C PRO A 86 20.06 -3.87 4.63
N ILE A 87 19.08 -4.74 4.36
CA ILE A 87 18.83 -5.91 5.21
C ILE A 87 19.98 -6.91 5.00
N ARG A 88 20.84 -7.10 6.01
CA ARG A 88 21.79 -8.22 5.99
C ARG A 88 20.99 -9.47 6.32
N ARG A 89 20.56 -10.22 5.29
CA ARG A 89 20.06 -11.59 5.50
C ARG A 89 21.26 -12.40 5.99
N ARG A 90 21.19 -12.90 7.23
CA ARG A 90 22.18 -13.86 7.72
C ARG A 90 21.99 -15.14 6.91
N ALA A 91 23.09 -15.62 6.32
CA ALA A 91 23.16 -16.90 5.64
C ALA A 91 23.05 -18.05 6.65
#